data_AF-A0AAJ5R0K3-F1
#
_entry.id   AF-A0AAJ5R0K3-F1
#
_cell.length_a   1.000
_cell.length_b   1.000
_cell.length_c   1.000
_cell.angle_alpha   90.00
_cell.angle_beta   90.00
_cell.angle_gamma   90.00
#
_symmetry.space_group_name_H-M   'P 1'
#
loop_
_entity.id
_entity.type
_entity.pdbx_description
1 polymer ?
#
loop_
_entity_poly.entity_id
_entity_poly.type
_entity_poly.pdbx_seq_one_letter_code
_entity_poly.pdbx_strand_id
1 'polypeptide(L)'
;MAIVVSIAVIHLMVAVVWWRTQGVILVQRVTAISSRSSAATPLLQGTGYVIARRQATVSAQVSGVLVQLLIEEGDTVKAGQVIARFDDSALRTEFKTAVVSVEAAAA
;
A
#
# COMPACT_ATOMS: atom_id res chain seq x y z
N MET A 1 -34.07 24.76 90.68
CA MET A 1 -34.96 24.19 89.65
C MET A 1 -34.99 25.01 88.37
N ALA A 2 -35.13 26.36 88.43
CA ALA A 2 -35.16 27.24 87.25
C ALA A 2 -33.91 27.13 86.33
N ILE A 3 -32.70 27.04 86.90
CA ILE A 3 -31.45 26.98 86.12
C ILE A 3 -31.36 25.72 85.23
N VAL A 4 -31.86 24.58 85.73
CA VAL A 4 -31.82 23.30 85.01
C VAL A 4 -32.75 23.32 83.80
N VAL A 5 -33.91 23.97 83.92
CA VAL A 5 -34.87 24.13 82.82
C VAL A 5 -34.28 25.02 81.72
N SER A 6 -33.62 26.12 82.10
CA SER A 6 -32.96 27.01 81.12
C SER A 6 -31.88 26.29 80.31
N ILE A 7 -31.05 25.48 80.97
CA ILE A 7 -30.01 24.68 80.30
C ILE A 7 -30.62 23.66 79.34
N ALA A 8 -31.68 22.97 79.76
CA ALA A 8 -32.37 22.00 78.93
C ALA A 8 -32.99 22.64 77.67
N VAL A 9 -33.57 23.83 77.80
CA VAL A 9 -34.15 24.58 76.66
C VAL A 9 -33.05 25.03 75.69
N ILE A 10 -31.89 25.46 76.20
CA ILE A 10 -30.75 25.85 75.35
C ILE A 10 -30.23 24.65 74.57
N HIS A 11 -30.05 23.49 75.22
CA HIS A 11 -29.62 22.27 74.52
C HIS A 11 -30.64 21.82 73.46
N LEU A 12 -31.94 21.92 73.76
CA LEU A 12 -32.98 21.58 72.81
C LEU A 12 -32.96 22.52 71.59
N MET A 13 -32.82 23.83 71.82
CA MET A 13 -32.66 24.82 70.75
C MET A 13 -31.43 24.51 69.87
N VAL A 14 -30.28 24.24 70.49
CA VAL A 14 -29.04 23.93 69.74
C VAL A 14 -29.20 22.64 68.95
N ALA A 15 -29.78 21.59 69.54
CA ALA A 15 -30.02 20.33 68.85
C ALA A 15 -30.96 20.50 67.65
N VAL A 16 -32.04 21.28 67.81
CA VAL A 16 -32.99 21.57 66.73
C VAL A 16 -32.31 22.36 65.61
N VAL A 17 -31.53 23.40 65.95
CA VAL A 17 -30.80 24.19 64.96
C VAL A 17 -29.80 23.30 64.22
N TRP A 18 -29.03 22.50 64.93
CA TRP A 18 -28.02 21.61 64.35
C TRP A 18 -28.64 20.60 63.39
N TRP A 19 -29.79 20.00 63.75
CA TRP A 19 -30.53 19.09 62.88
C TRP A 19 -30.97 19.79 61.61
N ARG A 20 -31.51 21.01 61.71
CA ARG A 20 -31.99 21.75 60.54
C ARG A 20 -30.87 22.22 59.62
N THR A 21 -29.65 22.35 60.11
CA THR A 21 -28.49 22.82 59.33
C THR A 21 -27.63 21.70 58.73
N GLN A 22 -27.97 20.43 58.93
CA GLN A 22 -27.30 19.32 58.23
C GLN A 22 -27.71 19.32 56.75
N GLY A 23 -27.03 20.17 55.98
CA GLY A 23 -27.28 20.41 54.56
C GLY A 23 -26.94 19.22 53.67
N VAL A 24 -27.70 19.11 52.58
CA VAL A 24 -27.58 18.08 51.55
C VAL A 24 -26.26 18.23 50.80
N ILE A 25 -25.41 17.20 50.83
CA ILE A 25 -24.15 17.18 50.07
C ILE A 25 -24.49 17.02 48.59
N LEU A 26 -24.29 18.08 47.80
CA LEU A 26 -24.48 18.03 46.35
C LEU A 26 -23.34 17.21 45.73
N VAL A 27 -23.60 15.93 45.47
CA VAL A 27 -22.66 15.06 44.75
C VAL A 27 -22.54 15.53 43.29
N GLN A 28 -21.39 16.11 42.95
CA GLN A 28 -21.09 16.52 41.58
C GLN A 28 -20.76 15.27 40.76
N ARG A 29 -21.74 14.81 39.97
CA ARG A 29 -21.61 13.64 39.12
C ARG A 29 -20.70 13.99 37.94
N VAL A 30 -19.42 13.60 38.01
CA VAL A 30 -18.51 13.75 36.87
C VAL A 30 -18.85 12.67 35.85
N THR A 31 -19.29 13.08 34.66
CA THR A 31 -19.47 12.17 33.53
C THR A 31 -18.12 11.67 33.07
N ALA A 32 -17.82 10.40 33.31
CA ALA A 32 -16.67 9.73 32.71
C ALA A 32 -16.90 9.63 31.20
N ILE A 33 -16.07 10.31 30.42
CA ILE A 33 -16.06 10.15 28.97
C ILE A 33 -15.29 8.86 28.67
N SER A 34 -15.99 7.74 28.45
CA SER A 34 -15.35 6.57 27.86
C SER A 34 -15.09 6.86 26.39
N SER A 35 -13.87 7.28 26.07
CA SER A 35 -13.38 7.24 24.69
C SER A 35 -13.23 5.78 24.28
N ARG A 36 -14.26 5.22 23.64
CA ARG A 36 -14.04 4.07 22.76
C ARG A 36 -13.19 4.61 21.61
N SER A 37 -11.88 4.39 21.65
CA SER A 37 -11.07 4.56 20.46
C SER A 37 -11.63 3.59 19.43
N SER A 38 -12.39 4.12 18.47
CA SER A 38 -12.63 3.39 17.23
C SER A 38 -11.23 3.12 16.69
N ALA A 39 -10.81 1.85 16.67
CA ALA A 39 -9.50 1.48 16.18
C ALA A 39 -9.40 1.95 14.73
N ALA A 40 -8.81 3.13 14.53
CA ALA A 40 -8.54 3.65 13.21
C ALA A 40 -7.48 2.73 12.62
N THR A 41 -7.87 1.91 11.64
CA THR A 41 -6.95 1.04 10.92
C THR A 41 -5.87 1.94 10.32
N PRO A 42 -4.60 1.83 10.74
CA PRO A 42 -3.57 2.73 10.25
C PRO A 42 -3.41 2.52 8.74
N LEU A 43 -3.68 3.56 7.96
CA LEU A 43 -3.44 3.60 6.52
C LEU A 43 -1.92 3.63 6.31
N LEU A 44 -1.33 2.46 6.06
CA LEU A 44 0.09 2.35 5.75
C LEU A 44 0.31 2.72 4.28
N GLN A 45 0.82 3.93 4.05
CA GLN A 45 1.21 4.39 2.73
C GLN A 45 2.69 4.09 2.50
N GLY A 46 2.98 3.34 1.44
CA GLY A 46 4.34 3.08 0.96
C GLY A 46 4.49 3.64 -0.45
N THR A 47 5.60 4.31 -0.72
CA THR A 47 5.97 4.72 -2.08
C THR A 47 6.69 3.59 -2.79
N GLY A 48 6.47 3.48 -4.09
CA GLY A 48 7.12 2.51 -4.96
C GLY A 48 7.01 2.96 -6.40
N TYR A 49 7.80 2.35 -7.29
CA TYR A 49 7.78 2.65 -8.72
C TYR A 49 7.48 1.38 -9.49
N VAL A 50 6.84 1.54 -10.65
CA VAL A 50 6.45 0.42 -11.52
C VAL A 50 7.58 0.17 -12.52
N ILE A 51 8.02 -1.08 -12.61
CA ILE A 51 8.97 -1.53 -13.64
C ILE A 51 8.31 -2.59 -14.52
N ALA A 52 8.81 -2.71 -15.75
CA ALA A 52 8.42 -3.80 -16.63
C ALA A 52 8.79 -5.13 -15.99
N ARG A 53 7.83 -6.06 -15.90
CA ARG A 53 8.06 -7.42 -15.38
C ARG A 53 9.08 -8.21 -16.21
N ARG A 54 9.22 -7.88 -17.50
CA ARG A 54 10.14 -8.50 -18.46
C ARG A 54 10.63 -7.39 -19.39
N GLN A 55 11.93 -7.25 -19.48
CA GLN A 55 12.61 -6.32 -20.36
C GLN A 55 13.53 -7.13 -21.27
N ALA A 56 13.52 -6.83 -22.57
CA ALA A 56 14.39 -7.47 -23.54
C ALA A 56 15.02 -6.39 -24.42
N THR A 57 16.34 -6.39 -24.49
CA THR A 57 17.09 -5.58 -25.45
C THR A 57 17.31 -6.44 -26.68
N VAL A 58 16.75 -6.04 -27.82
CA VAL A 58 16.89 -6.77 -29.07
C VAL A 58 18.11 -6.24 -29.81
N SER A 59 19.05 -7.11 -30.11
CA SER A 59 20.24 -6.81 -30.91
C SER A 59 20.37 -7.81 -32.05
N ALA A 60 21.06 -7.40 -33.12
CA ALA A 60 21.38 -8.31 -34.21
C ALA A 60 22.38 -9.37 -33.72
N GLN A 61 22.04 -10.65 -33.93
CA GLN A 61 22.93 -11.77 -33.58
C GLN A 61 24.14 -11.84 -34.53
N VAL A 62 23.96 -11.43 -35.78
CA VAL A 62 24.97 -11.44 -36.83
C VAL A 62 25.03 -10.04 -37.42
N SER A 63 26.25 -9.54 -37.66
CA SER A 63 26.46 -8.28 -38.35
C SER A 63 26.08 -8.39 -39.82
N GLY A 64 25.34 -7.41 -40.34
CA GLY A 64 24.91 -7.39 -41.73
C GLY A 64 24.30 -6.05 -42.11
N VAL A 65 23.96 -5.90 -43.38
CA VAL A 65 23.30 -4.70 -43.90
C VAL A 65 21.79 -4.79 -43.65
N LEU A 66 21.20 -3.75 -43.06
CA LEU A 66 19.76 -3.66 -42.88
C LEU A 66 19.10 -3.31 -44.23
N VAL A 67 18.25 -4.21 -44.72
CA VAL A 67 17.52 -4.03 -45.99
C VAL A 67 16.17 -3.38 -45.75
N GLN A 68 15.53 -3.70 -44.62
CA GLN A 68 14.21 -3.18 -44.30
C GLN A 68 13.98 -3.11 -42.80
N LEU A 69 13.39 -2.00 -42.33
CA LEU A 69 12.82 -1.84 -40.99
C LEU A 69 11.29 -1.91 -41.11
N LEU A 70 10.65 -2.72 -40.27
CA LEU A 70 9.21 -3.05 -40.36
C LEU A 70 8.40 -2.47 -39.19
N ILE A 71 9.02 -1.63 -38.36
CA ILE A 71 8.41 -1.04 -37.18
C ILE A 71 8.85 0.43 -37.04
N GLU A 72 8.05 1.20 -36.33
CA GLU A 72 8.37 2.56 -35.91
C GLU A 72 8.51 2.66 -34.38
N GLU A 73 9.12 3.75 -33.92
CA GLU A 73 9.25 4.01 -32.49
C GLU A 73 7.88 4.14 -31.83
N GLY A 74 7.67 3.41 -30.74
CA GLY A 74 6.39 3.38 -30.01
C GLY A 74 5.45 2.24 -30.41
N ASP A 75 5.80 1.46 -31.44
CA ASP A 75 4.99 0.33 -31.87
C ASP A 75 4.95 -0.81 -30.85
N THR A 76 3.78 -1.46 -30.75
CA THR A 76 3.62 -2.69 -29.97
C THR A 76 3.88 -3.91 -30.83
N VAL A 77 4.88 -4.71 -30.44
CA VAL A 77 5.28 -5.92 -31.17
C VAL A 77 4.92 -7.19 -30.41
N LYS A 78 4.67 -8.27 -31.15
CA LYS A 78 4.40 -9.61 -30.58
C LYS A 78 5.64 -10.50 -30.67
N ALA A 79 5.71 -11.51 -29.81
CA ALA A 79 6.74 -12.53 -29.90
C ALA A 79 6.72 -13.22 -31.27
N GLY A 80 7.89 -13.35 -31.90
CA GLY A 80 8.04 -13.94 -33.24
C GLY A 80 7.70 -13.00 -34.40
N GLN A 81 7.27 -11.75 -34.14
CA GLN A 81 7.07 -10.76 -35.19
C GLN A 81 8.41 -10.34 -35.79
N VAL A 82 8.49 -10.32 -37.13
CA VAL A 82 9.66 -9.81 -37.84
C VAL A 82 9.63 -8.29 -37.79
N ILE A 83 10.67 -7.69 -37.18
CA ILE A 83 10.79 -6.24 -37.00
C ILE A 83 11.80 -5.59 -37.95
N ALA A 84 12.71 -6.40 -38.52
CA ALA A 84 13.77 -5.97 -39.42
C ALA A 84 14.18 -7.13 -40.34
N ARG A 85 14.66 -6.82 -41.55
CA ARG A 85 15.27 -7.78 -42.46
C ARG A 85 16.68 -7.31 -42.83
N PHE A 86 17.63 -8.22 -42.68
CA PHE A 86 19.01 -8.05 -43.11
C PHE A 86 19.23 -8.69 -44.48
N ASP A 87 20.29 -8.27 -45.19
CA ASP A 87 20.72 -8.93 -46.41
C ASP A 87 21.27 -10.33 -46.09
N ASP A 88 20.68 -11.34 -46.72
CA ASP A 88 20.99 -12.77 -46.51
C ASP A 88 21.63 -13.43 -47.74
N SER A 89 22.01 -12.64 -48.76
CA SER A 89 22.52 -13.14 -50.05
C SER A 89 23.76 -14.04 -49.91
N ALA A 90 24.76 -13.60 -49.15
CA ALA A 90 25.97 -14.36 -48.87
C ALA A 90 25.66 -15.64 -48.06
N LEU A 91 24.88 -15.52 -46.99
CA LEU A 91 24.49 -16.63 -46.12
C LEU A 91 23.69 -17.70 -46.88
N ARG A 92 22.79 -17.30 -47.79
CA ARG A 92 22.05 -18.24 -48.65
C ARG A 92 22.96 -18.97 -49.62
N THR A 93 23.99 -18.31 -50.14
CA THR A 93 24.95 -18.93 -51.05
C THR A 93 25.80 -19.97 -50.33
N GLU A 94 26.27 -19.64 -49.12
CA GLU A 94 27.01 -20.56 -48.26
C GLU A 94 26.15 -21.76 -47.87
N PHE A 95 24.91 -21.52 -47.42
CA PHE A 95 23.97 -22.59 -47.06
C PHE A 95 23.71 -23.53 -48.23
N LYS A 96 23.47 -23.00 -49.44
CA LYS A 96 23.28 -23.84 -50.63
C LYS A 96 24.50 -24.71 -50.93
N THR A 97 25.69 -24.14 -50.84
CA THR A 97 26.94 -24.89 -51.05
C THR A 97 27.09 -26.02 -50.02
N ALA A 98 26.76 -25.74 -48.75
CA ALA A 98 26.80 -26.73 -47.68
C ALA A 98 25.76 -27.85 -47.86
N VAL A 99 24.55 -27.52 -48.35
CA VAL A 99 23.52 -28.54 -48.63
C VAL A 99 23.97 -29.46 -49.76
N VAL A 100 24.51 -28.89 -50.84
CA VAL A 100 25.00 -29.67 -51.99
C VAL A 100 26.16 -30.59 -51.58
N SER A 101 27.06 -30.13 -50.69
CA SER A 101 28.18 -30.98 -50.24
C SER A 101 27.73 -32.15 -49.36
N VAL A 102 26.69 -31.96 -48.54
CA VAL A 102 26.08 -33.05 -47.75
C VAL A 102 25.38 -34.05 -48.66
N GLU A 103 24.66 -33.59 -49.68
CA GLU A 103 23.96 -34.46 -50.63
C GLU A 103 24.94 -35.28 -51.48
N ALA A 104 26.05 -34.67 -51.92
CA ALA A 104 27.12 -35.36 -52.64
C ALA A 104 27.85 -36.42 -51.79
N ALA A 105 27.94 -36.23 -50.47
CA ALA A 105 28.56 -37.19 -49.55
C ALA A 105 27.60 -38.32 -49.12
N ALA A 106 26.29 -38.11 -49.29
CA ALA A 106 25.26 -39.10 -48.97
C ALA A 106 24.94 -40.04 -50.15
N ALA A 107 25.42 -39.72 -51.35
CA ALA A 107 25.35 -40.55 -52.56
C ALA A 107 26.54 -41.52 -52.64
#